data_AF-A0A1I4X5Z7-F1
#
_entry.id   AF-A0A1I4X5Z7-F1
#
_cell.length_a   1.000
_cell.length_b   1.000
_cell.length_c   1.000
_cell.angle_alpha   90.00
_cell.angle_beta   90.00
_cell.angle_gamma   90.00
#
_symmetry.space_group_name_H-M   'P 1'
#
loop_
_entity.id
_entity.type
_entity.pdbx_description
1 polymer ?
#
loop_
_entity_poly.entity_id
_entity_poly.type
_entity_poly.pdbx_seq_one_letter_code
_entity_poly.pdbx_strand_id
1 'polypeptide(L)'
;MKSLYMKQNQNIWYLFVSILICFFLYCCKSKDYITYYHKINEIDSIYRIAKQQEKATHLYRKLFRKYRPLNQERTEEYETYIRISDKLGKNFGGKRSLYRLVPLIAPYWRYKKADSKFISLYKKYGIDSLSIEQKVAEWEKKLDKKLIDSFVVAIARDKYGGRLNDSDRVENDLKNAELLKWTFEHYGYPSMQKIGLYHKDTFIPMGVIILHMADYDQHHPYFKAKILEYVKSGECPPRDYAAMVDRNNLHHKIPYTYGVYQGYRNITDSAKVNRNRKSIGLPSLNYRNKLAKDLSDSLKTK
;
A
#
# COMPACT_ATOMS: atom_id res chain seq x y z
N MET A 1 -3.66 9.16 60.83
CA MET A 1 -3.81 7.88 60.09
C MET A 1 -4.49 8.02 58.73
N LYS A 2 -5.58 8.80 58.55
CA LYS A 2 -6.25 8.98 57.24
C LYS A 2 -5.40 9.63 56.12
N SER A 3 -4.48 10.54 56.47
CA SER A 3 -3.63 11.26 55.51
C SER A 3 -2.59 10.38 54.77
N LEU A 4 -2.06 9.37 55.44
CA LEU A 4 -1.10 8.41 54.85
C LEU A 4 -1.77 7.50 53.82
N TYR A 5 -3.02 7.07 54.10
CA TYR A 5 -3.79 6.20 53.23
C TYR A 5 -4.19 6.87 51.90
N MET A 6 -4.48 8.18 51.93
CA MET A 6 -4.82 8.94 50.72
C MET A 6 -3.60 9.16 49.80
N LYS A 7 -2.41 9.42 50.35
CA LYS A 7 -1.17 9.55 49.56
C LYS A 7 -0.77 8.24 48.89
N GLN A 8 -0.99 7.11 49.56
CA GLN A 8 -0.68 5.78 49.01
C GLN A 8 -1.58 5.44 47.80
N ASN A 9 -2.87 5.77 47.86
CA ASN A 9 -3.79 5.57 46.73
C ASN A 9 -3.49 6.49 45.53
N GLN A 10 -3.03 7.72 45.77
CA GLN A 10 -2.60 8.62 44.70
C GLN A 10 -1.35 8.10 43.97
N ASN A 11 -0.36 7.60 44.71
CA ASN A 11 0.85 7.04 44.12
C ASN A 11 0.59 5.79 43.26
N ILE A 12 -0.33 4.91 43.68
CA ILE A 12 -0.74 3.74 42.90
C ILE A 12 -1.45 4.16 41.61
N TRP A 13 -2.29 5.18 41.67
CA TRP A 13 -3.00 5.70 40.49
C TRP A 13 -2.04 6.33 39.47
N TYR A 14 -1.06 7.14 39.90
CA TYR A 14 -0.02 7.68 39.02
C TYR A 14 0.86 6.59 38.38
N LEU A 15 1.14 5.51 39.12
CA LEU A 15 1.87 4.35 38.59
C LEU A 15 1.05 3.61 37.51
N PHE A 16 -0.26 3.42 37.74
CA PHE A 16 -1.16 2.78 36.79
C PHE A 16 -1.34 3.62 35.51
N VAL A 17 -1.48 4.94 35.65
CA VAL A 17 -1.55 5.88 34.52
C VAL A 17 -0.23 5.90 33.74
N SER A 18 0.92 5.90 34.41
CA SER A 18 2.23 5.78 33.75
C SER A 18 2.40 4.46 33.01
N ILE A 19 1.96 3.33 33.59
CA ILE A 19 2.01 2.01 32.92
C ILE A 19 1.09 1.99 31.70
N LEU A 20 -0.12 2.55 31.79
CA LEU A 20 -1.04 2.70 30.65
C LEU A 20 -0.43 3.57 29.55
N ILE A 21 0.15 4.72 29.88
CA ILE A 21 0.84 5.60 28.93
C ILE A 21 2.03 4.88 28.30
N CYS A 22 2.85 4.18 29.08
CA CYS A 22 3.95 3.36 28.56
C CYS A 22 3.46 2.21 27.66
N PHE A 23 2.34 1.56 27.97
CA PHE A 23 1.73 0.55 27.09
C PHE A 23 1.21 1.15 25.79
N PHE A 24 0.60 2.34 25.82
CA PHE A 24 0.19 3.07 24.61
C PHE A 24 1.39 3.53 23.78
N LEU A 25 2.49 3.97 24.41
CA LEU A 25 3.72 4.35 23.71
C LEU A 25 4.49 3.14 23.15
N TYR A 26 4.48 1.99 23.84
CA TYR A 26 5.16 0.77 23.40
C TYR A 26 4.38 0.00 22.32
N CYS A 27 3.04 0.07 22.33
CA CYS A 27 2.17 -0.50 21.29
C CYS A 27 2.16 0.31 19.98
N CYS A 28 2.63 1.56 20.00
CA CYS A 28 2.63 2.49 18.88
C CYS A 28 3.98 2.68 18.18
N LYS A 29 4.92 1.73 18.29
CA LYS A 29 5.98 1.66 17.26
C LYS A 29 5.33 1.17 15.97
N SER A 30 5.07 2.10 15.04
CA SER A 30 4.72 1.75 13.66
C SER A 30 5.74 0.72 13.18
N LYS A 31 5.26 -0.48 12.88
CA LYS A 31 6.15 -1.55 12.42
C LYS A 31 6.73 -1.08 11.10
N ASP A 32 8.05 -1.06 10.98
CA ASP A 32 8.71 -0.83 9.71
C ASP A 32 8.30 -1.93 8.71
N TYR A 33 7.52 -1.54 7.70
CA TYR A 33 7.03 -2.42 6.65
C TYR A 33 8.09 -2.75 5.59
N ILE A 34 9.28 -2.13 5.61
CA ILE A 34 10.39 -2.55 4.73
C ILE A 34 10.71 -4.04 4.94
N THR A 35 10.77 -4.47 6.20
CA THR A 35 10.97 -5.90 6.54
C THR A 35 9.79 -6.76 6.07
N TYR A 36 8.56 -6.24 6.13
CA TYR A 36 7.39 -6.94 5.62
C TYR A 36 7.50 -7.16 4.10
N TYR A 37 7.79 -6.09 3.34
CA TYR A 37 7.93 -6.17 1.89
C TYR A 37 9.02 -7.14 1.46
N HIS A 38 10.16 -7.16 2.16
CA HIS A 38 11.21 -8.16 1.91
C HIS A 38 10.72 -9.59 2.04
N LYS A 39 10.02 -9.88 3.13
CA LYS A 39 9.47 -11.22 3.36
C LYS A 39 8.41 -11.57 2.32
N ILE A 40 7.58 -10.62 1.91
CA ILE A 40 6.64 -10.84 0.81
C ILE A 40 7.37 -11.19 -0.48
N ASN A 41 8.37 -10.40 -0.89
CA ASN A 41 9.13 -10.67 -2.11
C ASN A 41 9.84 -12.04 -2.07
N GLU A 42 10.39 -12.41 -0.91
CA GLU A 42 11.02 -13.72 -0.71
C GLU A 42 10.02 -14.87 -0.84
N ILE A 43 8.88 -14.78 -0.13
CA ILE A 43 7.86 -15.82 -0.13
C ILE A 43 7.21 -15.94 -1.51
N ASP A 44 6.92 -14.81 -2.16
CA ASP A 44 6.34 -14.79 -3.49
C ASP A 44 7.32 -15.37 -4.52
N SER A 45 8.63 -15.15 -4.37
CA SER A 45 9.65 -15.81 -5.20
C SER A 45 9.69 -17.33 -4.98
N ILE A 46 9.57 -17.80 -3.74
CA ILE A 46 9.45 -19.24 -3.41
C ILE A 46 8.20 -19.85 -4.08
N TYR A 47 7.09 -19.13 -4.06
CA TYR A 47 5.83 -19.55 -4.66
C TYR A 47 5.89 -19.55 -6.20
N ARG A 48 6.30 -18.44 -6.82
CA ARG A 48 6.18 -18.21 -8.27
C ARG A 48 7.36 -18.75 -9.06
N ILE A 49 8.57 -18.68 -8.52
CA ILE A 49 9.80 -19.12 -9.20
C ILE A 49 10.13 -20.55 -8.80
N ALA A 50 10.34 -20.80 -7.51
CA ALA A 50 10.72 -22.14 -7.04
C ALA A 50 9.56 -23.15 -7.04
N LYS A 51 8.31 -22.68 -7.25
CA LYS A 51 7.08 -23.50 -7.27
C LYS A 51 6.83 -24.31 -5.99
N GLN A 52 7.36 -23.85 -4.85
CA GLN A 52 7.24 -24.55 -3.56
C GLN A 52 6.03 -24.02 -2.77
N GLN A 53 4.82 -24.45 -3.16
CA GLN A 53 3.56 -23.95 -2.59
C GLN A 53 3.43 -24.19 -1.08
N GLU A 54 3.81 -25.37 -0.59
CA GLU A 54 3.73 -25.70 0.84
C GLU A 54 4.64 -24.82 1.70
N LYS A 55 5.90 -24.65 1.26
CA LYS A 55 6.87 -23.78 1.93
C LYS A 55 6.38 -22.33 1.94
N ALA A 56 5.91 -21.82 0.80
CA ALA A 56 5.35 -20.48 0.72
C ALA A 56 4.16 -20.28 1.66
N THR A 57 3.26 -21.26 1.73
CA THR A 57 2.08 -21.25 2.61
C THR A 57 2.47 -21.17 4.08
N HIS A 58 3.46 -21.98 4.50
CA HIS A 58 3.98 -21.94 5.87
C HIS A 58 4.56 -20.56 6.22
N LEU A 59 5.37 -19.99 5.33
CA LEU A 59 6.01 -18.70 5.55
C LEU A 59 5.00 -17.55 5.56
N TYR A 60 4.00 -17.55 4.67
CA TYR A 60 2.90 -16.57 4.69
C TYR A 60 2.14 -16.63 6.01
N ARG A 61 1.78 -17.82 6.49
CA ARG A 61 1.10 -18.00 7.78
C ARG A 61 1.91 -17.40 8.93
N LYS A 62 3.23 -17.63 8.96
CA LYS A 62 4.14 -17.03 9.95
C LYS A 62 4.17 -15.51 9.84
N LEU A 63 4.21 -14.97 8.63
CA LEU A 63 4.25 -13.53 8.39
C LEU A 63 2.96 -12.83 8.82
N PHE A 64 1.79 -13.35 8.46
CA PHE A 64 0.49 -12.73 8.74
C PHE A 64 0.02 -12.88 10.20
N ARG A 65 0.74 -13.66 11.01
CA ARG A 65 0.66 -13.61 12.48
C ARG A 65 1.37 -12.39 13.06
N LYS A 66 2.44 -11.92 12.40
CA LYS A 66 3.24 -10.78 12.86
C LYS A 66 2.79 -9.45 12.25
N TYR A 67 2.35 -9.44 11.01
CA TYR A 67 1.98 -8.23 10.26
C TYR A 67 0.52 -8.25 9.83
N ARG A 68 -0.06 -7.05 9.71
CA ARG A 68 -1.30 -6.88 8.97
C ARG A 68 -0.97 -6.99 7.47
N PRO A 69 -1.68 -7.83 6.71
CA PRO A 69 -1.48 -7.91 5.27
C PRO A 69 -1.92 -6.60 4.58
N LEU A 70 -1.24 -6.25 3.50
CA LEU A 70 -1.56 -5.09 2.67
C LEU A 70 -2.23 -5.50 1.35
N ASN A 71 -1.97 -6.71 0.86
CA ASN A 71 -2.47 -7.27 -0.39
C ASN A 71 -2.12 -6.40 -1.61
N GLN A 72 -0.82 -6.19 -1.82
CA GLN A 72 -0.30 -5.27 -2.84
C GLN A 72 -0.72 -5.70 -4.26
N GLU A 73 -1.02 -4.73 -5.13
CA GLU A 73 -1.61 -4.91 -6.47
C GLU A 73 -0.94 -5.98 -7.37
N ARG A 74 0.37 -6.24 -7.22
CA ARG A 74 1.10 -7.21 -8.07
C ARG A 74 1.30 -8.58 -7.42
N THR A 75 1.39 -8.63 -6.09
CA THR A 75 1.66 -9.86 -5.35
C THR A 75 0.39 -10.49 -4.81
N GLU A 76 -0.60 -9.65 -4.47
CA GLU A 76 -1.87 -10.03 -3.85
C GLU A 76 -1.62 -11.02 -2.71
N GLU A 77 -0.65 -10.72 -1.85
CA GLU A 77 0.00 -11.74 -1.03
C GLU A 77 -0.95 -12.48 -0.08
N TYR A 78 -1.99 -11.78 0.38
CA TYR A 78 -2.93 -12.33 1.35
C TYR A 78 -4.00 -13.17 0.65
N GLU A 79 -4.49 -12.71 -0.50
CA GLU A 79 -5.34 -13.51 -1.36
C GLU A 79 -4.59 -14.77 -1.84
N THR A 80 -3.35 -14.61 -2.30
CA THR A 80 -2.50 -15.71 -2.75
C THR A 80 -2.35 -16.75 -1.64
N TYR A 81 -2.01 -16.33 -0.42
CA TYR A 81 -1.94 -17.22 0.75
C TYR A 81 -3.23 -17.99 1.02
N ILE A 82 -4.38 -17.32 0.97
CA ILE A 82 -5.68 -17.98 1.18
C ILE A 82 -5.91 -19.03 0.10
N ARG A 83 -5.73 -18.67 -1.17
CA ARG A 83 -5.99 -19.56 -2.31
C ARG A 83 -5.09 -20.79 -2.33
N ILE A 84 -3.79 -20.62 -2.06
CA ILE A 84 -2.87 -21.77 -2.01
C ILE A 84 -3.16 -22.65 -0.79
N SER A 85 -3.51 -22.06 0.35
CA SER A 85 -3.84 -22.83 1.55
C SER A 85 -5.11 -23.65 1.33
N ASP A 86 -6.15 -23.05 0.74
CA ASP A 86 -7.39 -23.74 0.37
C ASP A 86 -7.12 -24.92 -0.57
N LYS A 87 -6.33 -24.69 -1.64
CA LYS A 87 -5.94 -25.72 -2.60
C LYS A 87 -5.20 -26.89 -1.93
N LEU A 88 -4.35 -26.61 -0.95
CA LEU A 88 -3.56 -27.61 -0.22
C LEU A 88 -4.30 -28.22 0.99
N GLY A 89 -5.56 -27.88 1.22
CA GLY A 89 -6.31 -28.32 2.40
C GLY A 89 -5.73 -27.81 3.73
N LYS A 90 -4.93 -26.75 3.71
CA LYS A 90 -4.31 -26.14 4.90
C LYS A 90 -5.26 -25.10 5.50
N ASN A 91 -5.35 -25.08 6.82
CA ASN A 91 -6.16 -24.09 7.53
C ASN A 91 -5.55 -22.69 7.40
N PHE A 92 -6.23 -21.80 6.67
CA PHE A 92 -5.89 -20.38 6.54
C PHE A 92 -6.69 -19.45 7.47
N GLY A 93 -7.60 -19.99 8.28
CA GLY A 93 -8.50 -19.26 9.19
C GLY A 93 -9.95 -19.16 8.73
N GLY A 94 -10.33 -19.81 7.62
CA GLY A 94 -11.71 -19.92 7.14
C GLY A 94 -12.41 -18.56 6.93
N LYS A 95 -13.69 -18.47 7.31
CA LYS A 95 -14.53 -17.25 7.14
C LYS A 95 -13.88 -15.99 7.70
N ARG A 96 -13.20 -16.07 8.85
CA ARG A 96 -12.54 -14.90 9.46
C ARG A 96 -11.47 -14.30 8.55
N SER A 97 -10.66 -15.14 7.92
CA SER A 97 -9.61 -14.70 7.00
C SER A 97 -10.17 -14.17 5.69
N LEU A 98 -11.28 -14.73 5.19
CA LEU A 98 -12.02 -14.23 4.03
C LEU A 98 -12.58 -12.84 4.30
N TYR A 99 -13.29 -12.64 5.40
CA TYR A 99 -13.78 -11.29 5.77
C TYR A 99 -12.66 -10.28 5.99
N ARG A 100 -11.48 -10.72 6.45
CA ARG A 100 -10.29 -9.86 6.55
C ARG A 100 -9.73 -9.45 5.18
N LEU A 101 -9.92 -10.26 4.14
CA LEU A 101 -9.47 -9.95 2.77
C LEU A 101 -10.37 -8.90 2.10
N VAL A 102 -11.69 -8.91 2.37
CA VAL A 102 -12.66 -7.99 1.73
C VAL A 102 -12.21 -6.51 1.75
N PRO A 103 -11.88 -5.88 2.90
CA PRO A 103 -11.46 -4.47 2.89
C PRO A 103 -10.13 -4.23 2.15
N LEU A 104 -9.26 -5.23 2.00
CA LEU A 104 -7.99 -5.10 1.28
C LEU A 104 -8.20 -5.06 -0.24
N ILE A 105 -9.23 -5.73 -0.74
CA ILE A 105 -9.59 -5.74 -2.17
C ILE A 105 -10.67 -4.70 -2.52
N ALA A 106 -11.35 -4.13 -1.52
CA ALA A 106 -12.48 -3.22 -1.71
C ALA A 106 -12.20 -2.04 -2.66
N PRO A 107 -11.01 -1.41 -2.68
CA PRO A 107 -10.69 -0.39 -3.68
C PRO A 107 -10.84 -0.85 -5.14
N TYR A 108 -10.67 -2.16 -5.40
CA TYR A 108 -10.77 -2.79 -6.71
C TYR A 108 -12.09 -3.54 -6.91
N TRP A 109 -13.07 -3.39 -6.00
CA TRP A 109 -14.28 -4.21 -5.96
C TRP A 109 -15.07 -4.18 -7.28
N ARG A 110 -15.11 -3.02 -7.95
CA ARG A 110 -15.77 -2.86 -9.26
C ARG A 110 -15.33 -3.89 -10.30
N TYR A 111 -14.08 -4.33 -10.24
CA TYR A 111 -13.52 -5.39 -11.10
C TYR A 111 -13.52 -6.74 -10.41
N LYS A 112 -13.20 -6.77 -9.11
CA LYS A 112 -13.02 -8.02 -8.35
C LYS A 112 -14.31 -8.82 -8.21
N LYS A 113 -15.47 -8.17 -8.20
CA LYS A 113 -16.77 -8.85 -8.16
C LYS A 113 -17.07 -9.74 -9.37
N ALA A 114 -16.39 -9.51 -10.50
CA ALA A 114 -16.49 -10.34 -11.70
C ALA A 114 -15.51 -11.54 -11.71
N ASP A 115 -14.60 -11.64 -10.75
CA ASP A 115 -13.66 -12.77 -10.64
C ASP A 115 -14.38 -14.01 -10.11
N SER A 116 -14.77 -14.91 -11.02
CA SER A 116 -15.49 -16.14 -10.67
C SER A 116 -14.74 -17.01 -9.67
N LYS A 117 -13.41 -17.09 -9.77
CA LYS A 117 -12.59 -17.89 -8.84
C LYS A 117 -12.62 -17.29 -7.43
N PHE A 118 -12.63 -15.96 -7.35
CA PHE A 118 -12.78 -15.26 -6.07
C PHE A 118 -14.16 -15.51 -5.46
N ILE A 119 -15.24 -15.34 -6.22
CA ILE A 119 -16.61 -15.54 -5.73
C ILE A 119 -16.86 -17.00 -5.33
N SER A 120 -16.41 -17.97 -6.15
CA SER A 120 -16.54 -19.41 -5.84
C SER A 120 -15.83 -19.79 -4.54
N LEU A 121 -14.68 -19.19 -4.23
CA LEU A 121 -13.99 -19.42 -2.97
C LEU A 121 -14.83 -18.98 -1.78
N TYR A 122 -15.47 -17.80 -1.83
CA TYR A 122 -16.32 -17.33 -0.74
C TYR A 122 -17.57 -18.20 -0.58
N LYS A 123 -18.20 -18.58 -1.71
CA LYS A 123 -19.36 -19.47 -1.72
C LYS A 123 -19.04 -20.84 -1.11
N LYS A 124 -17.87 -21.42 -1.41
CA LYS A 124 -17.36 -22.68 -0.81
C LYS A 124 -17.36 -22.63 0.73
N TYR A 125 -17.09 -21.46 1.30
CA TYR A 125 -17.09 -21.24 2.74
C TYR A 125 -18.40 -20.69 3.27
N GLY A 126 -19.50 -20.72 2.50
CA GLY A 126 -20.82 -20.26 2.94
C GLY A 126 -20.87 -18.75 3.22
N ILE A 127 -20.18 -17.97 2.40
CA ILE A 127 -20.31 -16.51 2.33
C ILE A 127 -20.91 -16.18 0.96
N ASP A 128 -22.12 -15.64 0.95
CA ASP A 128 -22.78 -15.22 -0.29
C ASP A 128 -22.26 -13.86 -0.78
N SER A 129 -22.59 -13.52 -2.03
CA SER A 129 -22.17 -12.26 -2.65
C SER A 129 -22.72 -11.05 -1.90
N LEU A 130 -23.94 -11.13 -1.36
CA LEU A 130 -24.56 -10.03 -0.61
C LEU A 130 -23.77 -9.68 0.65
N SER A 131 -23.25 -10.69 1.35
CA SER A 131 -22.39 -10.53 2.52
C SER A 131 -21.06 -9.84 2.18
N ILE A 132 -20.50 -10.12 1.00
CA ILE A 132 -19.29 -9.43 0.51
C ILE A 132 -19.62 -7.98 0.18
N GLU A 133 -20.70 -7.72 -0.55
CA GLU A 133 -21.16 -6.37 -0.91
C GLU A 133 -21.40 -5.51 0.35
N GLN A 134 -22.05 -6.07 1.38
CA GLN A 134 -22.25 -5.39 2.66
C GLN A 134 -20.92 -5.01 3.32
N LYS A 135 -19.92 -5.90 3.29
CA LYS A 135 -18.60 -5.63 3.86
C LYS A 135 -17.80 -4.59 3.06
N VAL A 136 -17.99 -4.53 1.75
CA VAL A 136 -17.45 -3.44 0.92
C VAL A 136 -18.14 -2.13 1.27
N ALA A 137 -19.47 -2.10 1.38
CA ALA A 137 -20.22 -0.91 1.77
C ALA A 137 -19.82 -0.41 3.18
N GLU A 138 -19.58 -1.31 4.14
CA GLU A 138 -19.02 -0.97 5.46
C GLU A 138 -17.64 -0.33 5.38
N TRP A 139 -16.80 -0.77 4.44
CA TRP A 139 -15.50 -0.16 4.18
C TRP A 139 -15.66 1.24 3.55
N GLU A 140 -16.54 1.39 2.56
CA GLU A 140 -16.82 2.68 1.90
C GLU A 140 -17.32 3.76 2.87
N LYS A 141 -18.12 3.35 3.87
CA LYS A 141 -18.60 4.24 4.94
C LYS A 141 -17.49 4.78 5.84
N LYS A 142 -16.35 4.08 5.92
CA LYS A 142 -15.19 4.49 6.75
C LYS A 142 -14.22 5.42 6.02
N LEU A 143 -14.41 5.62 4.72
CA LEU A 143 -13.55 6.52 3.94
C LEU A 143 -13.77 7.98 4.34
N ASP A 144 -12.70 8.76 4.32
CA ASP A 144 -12.72 10.18 4.65
C ASP A 144 -13.33 10.98 3.48
N LYS A 145 -14.58 11.41 3.65
CA LYS A 145 -15.34 12.10 2.60
C LYS A 145 -14.73 13.46 2.24
N LYS A 146 -14.19 14.19 3.22
CA LYS A 146 -13.56 15.48 2.99
C LYS A 146 -12.29 15.32 2.14
N LEU A 147 -11.47 14.31 2.45
CA LEU A 147 -10.31 14.02 1.63
C LEU A 147 -10.70 13.51 0.24
N ILE A 148 -11.74 12.68 0.13
CA ILE A 148 -12.25 12.24 -1.17
C ILE A 148 -12.61 13.44 -2.04
N ASP A 149 -13.43 14.37 -1.54
CA ASP A 149 -13.84 15.55 -2.31
C ASP A 149 -12.62 16.39 -2.72
N SER A 150 -11.67 16.57 -1.81
CA SER A 150 -10.42 17.30 -2.06
C SER A 150 -9.60 16.68 -3.20
N PHE A 151 -9.46 15.34 -3.20
CA PHE A 151 -8.67 14.62 -4.21
C PHE A 151 -9.42 14.41 -5.52
N VAL A 152 -10.75 14.40 -5.54
CA VAL A 152 -11.54 14.51 -6.77
C VAL A 152 -11.22 15.83 -7.48
N VAL A 153 -11.20 16.94 -6.74
CA VAL A 153 -10.82 18.25 -7.28
C VAL A 153 -9.35 18.28 -7.70
N ALA A 154 -8.45 17.63 -6.96
CA ALA A 154 -7.03 17.52 -7.33
C ALA A 154 -6.83 16.78 -8.66
N ILE A 155 -7.54 15.67 -8.87
CA ILE A 155 -7.51 14.90 -10.12
C ILE A 155 -8.11 15.68 -11.29
N ALA A 156 -9.20 16.42 -11.05
CA ALA A 156 -9.79 17.27 -12.08
C ALA A 156 -8.80 18.34 -12.55
N ARG A 157 -8.11 19.01 -11.60
CA ARG A 157 -7.03 19.96 -11.88
C ARG A 157 -5.86 19.31 -12.62
N ASP A 158 -5.44 18.13 -12.17
CA ASP A 158 -4.33 17.38 -12.77
C ASP A 158 -4.56 17.10 -14.27
N LYS A 159 -5.82 16.88 -14.67
CA LYS A 159 -6.22 16.56 -16.05
C LYS A 159 -6.73 17.77 -16.84
N TYR A 160 -6.75 18.96 -16.24
CA TYR A 160 -7.31 20.15 -16.86
C TYR A 160 -6.65 20.45 -18.21
N GLY A 161 -7.47 20.75 -19.23
CA GLY A 161 -6.99 21.04 -20.59
C GLY A 161 -6.13 19.93 -21.22
N GLY A 162 -6.24 18.68 -20.74
CA GLY A 162 -5.38 17.58 -21.17
C GLY A 162 -3.90 17.78 -20.83
N ARG A 163 -3.58 18.72 -19.92
CA ARG A 163 -2.21 19.15 -19.59
C ARG A 163 -1.43 19.72 -20.78
N LEU A 164 -2.13 20.26 -21.78
CA LEU A 164 -1.52 20.82 -23.00
C LEU A 164 -0.97 22.25 -22.79
N ASN A 165 -1.57 23.03 -21.90
CA ASN A 165 -1.12 24.38 -21.55
C ASN A 165 -0.15 24.32 -20.37
N ASP A 166 1.08 24.83 -20.55
CA ASP A 166 2.11 24.78 -19.52
C ASP A 166 1.83 25.67 -18.30
N SER A 167 1.24 26.85 -18.49
CA SER A 167 0.92 27.76 -17.39
C SER A 167 -0.13 27.14 -16.47
N ASP A 168 -1.24 26.67 -17.06
CA ASP A 168 -2.31 26.01 -16.30
C ASP A 168 -1.80 24.75 -15.61
N ARG A 169 -0.94 23.98 -16.29
CA ARG A 169 -0.35 22.75 -15.74
C ARG A 169 0.51 23.05 -14.51
N VAL A 170 1.42 24.01 -14.61
CA VAL A 170 2.29 24.41 -13.50
C VAL A 170 1.47 24.94 -12.33
N GLU A 171 0.52 25.83 -12.57
CA GLU A 171 -0.33 26.37 -11.51
C GLU A 171 -1.13 25.28 -10.79
N ASN A 172 -1.74 24.35 -11.54
CA ASN A 172 -2.51 23.26 -10.98
C ASN A 172 -1.66 22.27 -10.19
N ASP A 173 -0.46 21.94 -10.69
CA ASP A 173 0.46 21.05 -10.00
C ASP A 173 0.95 21.68 -8.68
N LEU A 174 1.23 22.99 -8.64
CA LEU A 174 1.59 23.70 -7.41
C LEU A 174 0.44 23.68 -6.38
N LYS A 175 -0.80 23.93 -6.81
CA LYS A 175 -1.97 23.82 -5.94
C LYS A 175 -2.17 22.39 -5.41
N ASN A 176 -1.85 21.38 -6.21
CA ASN A 176 -1.90 19.98 -5.80
C ASN A 176 -0.76 19.63 -4.83
N ALA A 177 0.43 20.21 -5.00
CA ALA A 177 1.56 20.04 -4.08
C ALA A 177 1.20 20.57 -2.69
N GLU A 178 0.64 21.76 -2.60
CA GLU A 178 0.24 22.36 -1.32
C GLU A 178 -0.88 21.57 -0.64
N LEU A 179 -1.88 21.11 -1.40
CA LEU A 179 -2.90 20.20 -0.87
C LEU A 179 -2.29 18.91 -0.30
N LEU A 180 -1.31 18.32 -1.00
CA LEU A 180 -0.65 17.10 -0.54
C LEU A 180 0.14 17.33 0.76
N LYS A 181 0.93 18.40 0.85
CA LYS A 181 1.67 18.76 2.07
C LYS A 181 0.71 18.96 3.25
N TRP A 182 -0.34 19.75 3.04
CA TRP A 182 -1.36 19.97 4.06
C TRP A 182 -2.03 18.66 4.49
N THR A 183 -2.34 17.79 3.53
CA THR A 183 -2.91 16.46 3.81
C THR A 183 -1.95 15.61 4.65
N PHE A 184 -0.66 15.60 4.34
CA PHE A 184 0.34 14.83 5.10
C PHE A 184 0.44 15.29 6.55
N GLU A 185 0.33 16.59 6.80
CA GLU A 185 0.37 17.18 8.13
C GLU A 185 -0.87 16.87 8.97
N HIS A 186 -2.06 16.86 8.35
CA HIS A 186 -3.32 16.79 9.09
C HIS A 186 -3.98 15.40 9.09
N TYR A 187 -3.74 14.59 8.05
CA TYR A 187 -4.41 13.30 7.83
C TYR A 187 -3.43 12.15 7.49
N GLY A 188 -2.14 12.45 7.30
CA GLY A 188 -1.15 11.52 6.81
C GLY A 188 -1.31 11.18 5.33
N TYR A 189 -0.79 10.04 4.88
CA TYR A 189 -0.89 9.68 3.46
C TYR A 189 -2.33 9.34 3.06
N PRO A 190 -2.88 9.91 1.97
CA PRO A 190 -4.23 9.62 1.48
C PRO A 190 -4.26 8.27 0.76
N SER A 191 -4.04 7.18 1.49
CA SER A 191 -4.01 5.83 0.91
C SER A 191 -5.36 5.43 0.31
N MET A 192 -5.37 4.39 -0.54
CA MET A 192 -6.62 3.80 -1.03
C MET A 192 -7.55 3.33 0.09
N GLN A 193 -7.02 3.04 1.28
CA GLN A 193 -7.83 2.65 2.43
C GLN A 193 -8.46 3.84 3.16
N LYS A 194 -8.01 5.08 2.89
CA LYS A 194 -8.59 6.31 3.42
C LYS A 194 -9.54 6.98 2.43
N ILE A 195 -9.19 7.01 1.15
CA ILE A 195 -9.93 7.76 0.13
C ILE A 195 -10.51 6.88 -1.00
N GLY A 196 -10.26 5.57 -0.98
CA GLY A 196 -10.64 4.68 -2.08
C GLY A 196 -9.75 4.83 -3.31
N LEU A 197 -10.05 4.05 -4.34
CA LEU A 197 -9.44 4.18 -5.67
C LEU A 197 -10.37 4.93 -6.64
N TYR A 198 -11.67 4.93 -6.33
CA TYR A 198 -12.69 5.61 -7.11
C TYR A 198 -13.70 6.29 -6.20
N HIS A 199 -14.18 7.44 -6.63
CA HIS A 199 -15.39 8.07 -6.11
C HIS A 199 -16.35 8.33 -7.27
N LYS A 200 -17.50 7.65 -7.27
CA LYS A 200 -18.39 7.57 -8.43
C LYS A 200 -17.57 7.12 -9.66
N ASP A 201 -17.52 7.95 -10.71
CA ASP A 201 -16.77 7.69 -11.94
C ASP A 201 -15.36 8.31 -11.93
N THR A 202 -14.98 9.05 -10.88
CA THR A 202 -13.66 9.65 -10.77
C THR A 202 -12.66 8.63 -10.24
N PHE A 203 -11.65 8.31 -11.05
CA PHE A 203 -10.48 7.52 -10.66
C PHE A 203 -9.47 8.39 -9.91
N ILE A 204 -9.04 7.97 -8.72
CA ILE A 204 -8.15 8.74 -7.82
C ILE A 204 -6.82 7.99 -7.58
N PRO A 205 -5.95 7.85 -8.60
CA PRO A 205 -4.67 7.17 -8.46
C PRO A 205 -3.62 8.07 -7.82
N MET A 206 -3.45 7.98 -6.51
CA MET A 206 -2.46 8.78 -5.78
C MET A 206 -1.03 8.67 -6.33
N GLY A 207 -0.67 7.48 -6.85
CA GLY A 207 0.61 7.26 -7.52
C GLY A 207 0.87 8.22 -8.69
N VAL A 208 -0.17 8.68 -9.40
CA VAL A 208 -0.04 9.66 -10.50
C VAL A 208 0.17 11.07 -9.97
N ILE A 209 -0.60 11.48 -8.95
CA ILE A 209 -0.46 12.82 -8.36
C ILE A 209 0.96 12.99 -7.81
N ILE A 210 1.43 12.06 -6.97
CA ILE A 210 2.80 12.15 -6.41
C ILE A 210 3.86 12.10 -7.50
N LEU A 211 3.59 11.38 -8.59
CA LEU A 211 4.52 11.26 -9.70
C LEU A 211 4.68 12.60 -10.41
N HIS A 212 3.61 13.37 -10.60
CA HIS A 212 3.68 14.71 -11.19
C HIS A 212 4.37 15.71 -10.25
N MET A 213 4.26 15.54 -8.94
CA MET A 213 5.03 16.36 -7.99
C MET A 213 6.55 16.17 -8.10
N ALA A 214 7.00 15.06 -8.72
CA ALA A 214 8.43 14.83 -8.97
C ALA A 214 9.04 15.83 -9.96
N ASP A 215 8.22 16.50 -10.77
CA ASP A 215 8.67 17.40 -11.82
C ASP A 215 9.10 18.77 -11.28
N TYR A 216 8.90 19.03 -9.98
CA TYR A 216 9.14 20.33 -9.34
C TYR A 216 10.22 20.21 -8.26
N ASP A 217 11.43 20.69 -8.58
CA ASP A 217 12.60 20.54 -7.71
C ASP A 217 12.45 21.18 -6.34
N GLN A 218 11.74 22.31 -6.26
CA GLN A 218 11.45 22.96 -4.98
C GLN A 218 10.63 22.10 -4.01
N HIS A 219 9.88 21.12 -4.52
CA HIS A 219 9.04 20.24 -3.71
C HIS A 219 9.60 18.84 -3.57
N HIS A 220 10.44 18.41 -4.52
CA HIS A 220 10.95 17.05 -4.56
C HIS A 220 11.67 16.62 -3.27
N PRO A 221 12.56 17.42 -2.63
CA PRO A 221 13.21 17.03 -1.38
C PRO A 221 12.22 16.72 -0.24
N TYR A 222 11.18 17.56 -0.08
CA TYR A 222 10.14 17.34 0.91
C TYR A 222 9.37 16.04 0.63
N PHE A 223 8.88 15.87 -0.60
CA PHE A 223 8.12 14.69 -0.97
C PHE A 223 8.94 13.40 -0.88
N LYS A 224 10.21 13.45 -1.26
CA LYS A 224 11.16 12.33 -1.13
C LYS A 224 11.34 11.92 0.31
N ALA A 225 11.54 12.86 1.24
CA ALA A 225 11.65 12.53 2.65
C ALA A 225 10.32 11.98 3.21
N LYS A 226 9.22 12.72 2.99
CA LYS A 226 7.94 12.44 3.64
C LYS A 226 7.27 11.16 3.13
N ILE A 227 7.29 10.92 1.82
CA ILE A 227 6.67 9.72 1.24
C ILE A 227 7.44 8.45 1.65
N LEU A 228 8.76 8.53 1.85
CA LEU A 228 9.53 7.40 2.37
C LEU A 228 9.08 6.99 3.79
N GLU A 229 8.64 7.92 4.63
CA GLU A 229 8.02 7.60 5.92
C GLU A 229 6.75 6.76 5.74
N TYR A 230 5.93 7.11 4.74
CA TYR A 230 4.70 6.36 4.43
C TYR A 230 4.96 5.01 3.76
N VAL A 231 6.09 4.84 3.08
CA VAL A 231 6.55 3.52 2.65
C VAL A 231 6.91 2.67 3.88
N LYS A 232 7.65 3.24 4.83
CA LYS A 232 8.01 2.54 6.08
C LYS A 232 6.79 2.21 6.94
N SER A 233 5.74 3.03 6.93
CA SER A 233 4.50 2.76 7.68
C SER A 233 3.56 1.76 6.99
N GLY A 234 3.78 1.48 5.70
CA GLY A 234 2.92 0.61 4.89
C GLY A 234 1.76 1.32 4.21
N GLU A 235 1.64 2.65 4.31
CA GLU A 235 0.56 3.43 3.71
C GLU A 235 0.80 3.77 2.23
N CYS A 236 2.07 3.90 1.81
CA CYS A 236 2.47 4.15 0.43
C CYS A 236 3.16 2.91 -0.15
N PRO A 237 2.73 2.37 -1.32
CA PRO A 237 3.44 1.30 -1.98
C PRO A 237 4.89 1.71 -2.35
N PRO A 238 5.91 0.88 -2.09
CA PRO A 238 7.30 1.17 -2.47
C PRO A 238 7.50 1.56 -3.93
N ARG A 239 6.67 1.00 -4.83
CA ARG A 239 6.74 1.27 -6.27
C ARG A 239 6.36 2.71 -6.60
N ASP A 240 5.39 3.29 -5.91
CA ASP A 240 4.89 4.64 -6.19
C ASP A 240 5.95 5.68 -5.77
N TYR A 241 6.53 5.51 -4.58
CA TYR A 241 7.70 6.29 -4.14
C TYR A 241 8.87 6.18 -5.12
N ALA A 242 9.22 4.96 -5.52
CA ALA A 242 10.33 4.74 -6.44
C ALA A 242 10.09 5.35 -7.83
N ALA A 243 8.85 5.34 -8.32
CA ALA A 243 8.46 6.00 -9.55
C ALA A 243 8.64 7.52 -9.49
N MET A 244 8.22 8.14 -8.39
CA MET A 244 8.47 9.56 -8.16
C MET A 244 9.97 9.89 -8.20
N VAL A 245 10.81 9.15 -7.49
CA VAL A 245 12.28 9.40 -7.46
C VAL A 245 12.92 9.18 -8.83
N ASP A 246 12.60 8.07 -9.51
CA ASP A 246 13.17 7.80 -10.83
C ASP A 246 12.70 8.79 -11.90
N ARG A 247 11.50 9.36 -11.77
CA ARG A 247 11.01 10.42 -12.67
C ARG A 247 11.79 11.71 -12.49
N ASN A 248 12.02 12.17 -11.26
CA ASN A 248 12.87 13.33 -11.04
C ASN A 248 14.29 13.10 -11.61
N ASN A 249 14.88 11.92 -11.38
CA ASN A 249 16.17 11.57 -11.99
C ASN A 249 16.14 11.62 -13.52
N LEU A 250 15.04 11.17 -14.15
CA LEU A 250 14.85 11.23 -15.60
C LEU A 250 14.88 12.67 -16.11
N HIS A 251 14.17 13.60 -15.45
CA HIS A 251 14.18 15.03 -15.80
C HIS A 251 15.58 15.63 -15.74
N HIS A 252 16.40 15.19 -14.78
CA HIS A 252 17.78 15.63 -14.60
C HIS A 252 18.81 14.84 -15.41
N LYS A 253 18.38 13.88 -16.24
CA LYS A 253 19.27 12.98 -16.99
C LYS A 253 20.25 12.21 -16.09
N ILE A 254 19.85 11.92 -14.86
CA ILE A 254 20.61 11.14 -13.88
C ILE A 254 20.19 9.65 -13.99
N PRO A 255 21.12 8.69 -13.82
CA PRO A 255 20.77 7.27 -13.77
C PRO A 255 19.66 6.96 -12.76
N TYR A 256 18.86 5.94 -13.04
CA TYR A 256 17.77 5.55 -12.14
C TYR A 256 18.28 5.08 -10.79
N THR A 257 17.62 5.55 -9.72
CA THR A 257 17.90 5.08 -8.36
C THR A 257 17.33 3.68 -8.15
N TYR A 258 16.11 3.42 -8.64
CA TYR A 258 15.35 2.20 -8.39
C TYR A 258 15.00 1.43 -9.67
N GLY A 259 15.06 2.02 -10.86
CA GLY A 259 14.81 1.36 -12.13
C GLY A 259 13.36 0.89 -12.31
N VAL A 260 12.37 1.71 -11.95
CA VAL A 260 10.93 1.35 -12.05
C VAL A 260 10.34 1.42 -13.45
N TYR A 261 10.94 2.20 -14.36
CA TYR A 261 10.50 2.33 -15.75
C TYR A 261 11.05 1.20 -16.64
N GLN A 262 10.36 0.90 -17.74
CA GLN A 262 10.77 -0.13 -18.67
C GLN A 262 11.92 0.38 -19.57
N GLY A 263 12.72 -0.55 -20.10
CA GLY A 263 13.73 -0.24 -21.11
C GLY A 263 15.18 -0.17 -20.65
N TYR A 264 15.48 -0.17 -19.33
CA TYR A 264 16.84 -0.26 -18.75
C TYR A 264 17.87 0.79 -19.21
N ARG A 265 17.54 1.70 -20.13
CA ARG A 265 18.50 2.60 -20.79
C ARG A 265 19.26 3.50 -19.81
N ASN A 266 18.68 3.78 -18.65
CA ASN A 266 19.29 4.62 -17.60
C ASN A 266 19.77 3.82 -16.38
N ILE A 267 19.91 2.48 -16.48
CA ILE A 267 20.54 1.66 -15.42
C ILE A 267 21.99 1.39 -15.80
N THR A 268 22.91 2.07 -15.13
CA THR A 268 24.36 1.91 -15.33
C THR A 268 24.96 0.85 -14.41
N ASP A 269 24.42 0.68 -13.20
CA ASP A 269 24.85 -0.32 -12.22
C ASP A 269 23.63 -1.04 -11.63
N SER A 270 23.37 -2.25 -12.14
CA SER A 270 22.24 -3.06 -11.69
C SER A 270 22.38 -3.55 -10.25
N ALA A 271 23.61 -3.72 -9.74
CA ALA A 271 23.86 -4.13 -8.37
C ALA A 271 23.53 -3.00 -7.39
N LYS A 272 23.96 -1.76 -7.68
CA LYS A 272 23.58 -0.57 -6.92
C LYS A 272 22.07 -0.36 -6.95
N VAL A 273 21.43 -0.46 -8.12
CA VAL A 273 19.97 -0.36 -8.20
C VAL A 273 19.29 -1.44 -7.37
N ASN A 274 19.73 -2.70 -7.40
CA ASN A 274 19.16 -3.75 -6.56
C ASN A 274 19.36 -3.49 -5.05
N ARG A 275 20.51 -2.93 -4.63
CA ARG A 275 20.72 -2.50 -3.24
C ARG A 275 19.74 -1.39 -2.84
N ASN A 276 19.55 -0.39 -3.70
CA ASN A 276 18.60 0.70 -3.47
C ASN A 276 17.16 0.18 -3.41
N ARG A 277 16.75 -0.65 -4.37
CA ARG A 277 15.43 -1.32 -4.39
C ARG A 277 15.20 -2.07 -3.09
N LYS A 278 16.20 -2.80 -2.60
CA LYS A 278 16.14 -3.48 -1.31
C LYS A 278 15.91 -2.49 -0.17
N SER A 279 16.61 -1.35 -0.12
CA SER A 279 16.42 -0.38 0.99
C SER A 279 14.99 0.14 1.20
N ILE A 280 14.13 0.05 0.18
CA ILE A 280 12.71 0.48 0.24
C ILE A 280 11.71 -0.67 0.08
N GLY A 281 12.16 -1.93 0.15
CA GLY A 281 11.25 -3.09 0.08
C GLY A 281 10.82 -3.49 -1.33
N LEU A 282 11.44 -2.96 -2.38
CA LEU A 282 11.21 -3.44 -3.75
C LEU A 282 11.92 -4.78 -4.01
N PRO A 283 11.35 -5.64 -4.89
CA PRO A 283 12.02 -6.85 -5.36
C PRO A 283 13.22 -6.50 -6.27
N SER A 284 14.12 -7.44 -6.54
CA SER A 284 15.21 -7.23 -7.51
C SER A 284 14.67 -6.92 -8.91
N LEU A 285 15.51 -6.34 -9.78
CA LEU A 285 15.17 -6.06 -11.17
C LEU A 285 14.73 -7.33 -11.93
N ASN A 286 15.46 -8.43 -11.73
CA ASN A 286 15.14 -9.73 -12.33
C ASN A 286 13.76 -10.20 -11.89
N TYR A 287 13.46 -10.12 -10.58
CA TYR A 287 12.17 -10.57 -10.09
C TYR A 287 11.02 -9.67 -10.54
N ARG A 288 11.25 -8.36 -10.57
CA ARG A 288 10.29 -7.38 -11.12
C ARG A 288 9.92 -7.68 -12.57
N ASN A 289 10.88 -8.10 -13.41
CA ASN A 289 10.59 -8.47 -14.79
C ASN A 289 9.72 -9.73 -14.89
N LYS A 290 9.96 -10.71 -14.01
CA LYS A 290 9.11 -11.89 -13.92
C LYS A 290 7.67 -11.50 -13.57
N LEU A 291 7.47 -10.62 -12.58
CA LEU A 291 6.14 -10.11 -12.22
C LEU A 291 5.47 -9.37 -13.37
N ALA A 292 6.22 -8.56 -14.14
CA ALA A 292 5.69 -7.86 -15.30
C ALA A 292 5.26 -8.82 -16.41
N LYS A 293 6.05 -9.88 -16.67
CA LYS A 293 5.71 -10.93 -17.62
C LYS A 293 4.46 -11.69 -17.19
N ASP A 294 4.38 -12.12 -15.94
CA ASP A 294 3.22 -12.84 -15.41
C ASP A 294 1.92 -12.02 -15.56
N LEU A 295 1.99 -10.71 -15.28
CA LEU A 295 0.85 -9.81 -15.51
C LEU A 295 0.48 -9.74 -17.00
N SER A 296 1.46 -9.53 -17.88
CA SER A 296 1.22 -9.48 -19.33
C SER A 296 0.61 -10.78 -19.86
N ASP A 297 1.08 -11.94 -19.40
CA ASP A 297 0.56 -13.23 -19.82
C ASP A 297 -0.88 -13.41 -19.32
N SER A 298 -1.19 -12.98 -18.09
CA SER A 298 -2.54 -13.07 -17.52
C SER A 298 -3.58 -12.23 -18.28
N LEU A 299 -3.16 -11.10 -18.86
CA LEU A 299 -4.04 -10.22 -19.65
C LEU A 299 -4.33 -10.78 -21.04
N LYS A 300 -3.46 -11.65 -21.59
CA LYS A 300 -3.70 -12.32 -22.88
C LYS A 300 -4.68 -13.48 -22.77
N THR A 301 -4.84 -14.03 -21.56
CA THR A 301 -5.68 -15.19 -21.28
C THR A 301 -7.07 -14.83 -20.74
N LYS A 302 -7.36 -13.52 -20.61
CA LYS A 302 -8.68 -12.98 -20.25
C LYS A 302 -9.36 -12.44 -21.49
#